data_AF-A0A959I6L0-F1
#
_entry.id   AF-A0A959I6L0-F1
#
_cell.length_a   1.000
_cell.length_b   1.000
_cell.length_c   1.000
_cell.angle_alpha   90.00
_cell.angle_beta   90.00
_cell.angle_gamma   90.00
#
_symmetry.space_group_name_H-M   'P 1'
#
loop_
_entity.id
_entity.type
_entity.pdbx_description
1 polymer ?
#
loop_
_entity_poly.entity_id
_entity_poly.type
_entity_poly.pdbx_seq_one_letter_code
_entity_poly.pdbx_strand_id
1 'polypeptide(L)'
;ELLAYLSRRPEVASEELVGELTRDLAARRGLDAADLLARLREEADRRASAGELRFFRLREILQELEPDSIPIAEAVGRTKEEEPEQPAPPEQYADRLRLQLEALQYFLQYGAFRPEHPALTAAEWEKRQRQWVDRHPGLMAELYRNSLAVEAAAERLLRFFSESTVMEVIALLAPGQLEGLTYLWGDLNALLRGLGRKDGSPAGTPFFYRQTLRYLGAHPSRTFDFQSYLEELLRSLAKRESLAFESMFAGLLEQIEAEKVVVSRFTRTVLEAQAVRLKNRRDLRRAMSPKGEDARRSPAEAPLEEVLYVPNAGLAIVAPFLSAYFQRLNLVEDGRFHDEPAARRA
;
A
#
# COMPACT_ATOMS: atom_id res chain seq x y z
N GLU A 1 -9.26 -10.12 15.94
CA GLU A 1 -8.07 -10.94 16.27
C GLU A 1 -8.11 -12.31 15.59
N LEU A 2 -9.16 -13.12 15.81
CA LEU A 2 -9.36 -14.44 15.17
C LEU A 2 -9.23 -14.45 13.63
N LEU A 3 -9.94 -13.53 12.95
CA LEU A 3 -9.88 -13.36 11.48
C LEU A 3 -8.52 -12.84 10.96
N ALA A 4 -7.80 -12.07 11.77
CA ALA A 4 -6.46 -11.58 11.43
C ALA A 4 -5.38 -12.67 11.62
N TYR A 5 -5.70 -13.72 12.38
CA TYR A 5 -4.84 -14.86 12.63
C TYR A 5 -5.04 -15.96 11.57
N LEU A 6 -6.28 -16.27 11.18
CA LEU A 6 -6.62 -17.20 10.08
C LEU A 6 -6.05 -16.80 8.72
N SER A 7 -5.88 -15.51 8.49
CA SER A 7 -5.33 -14.98 7.25
C SER A 7 -3.80 -15.12 7.13
N ARG A 8 -3.11 -15.58 8.19
CA ARG A 8 -1.63 -15.63 8.26
C ARG A 8 -1.03 -17.05 8.23
N ARG A 9 -1.83 -18.11 8.24
CA ARG A 9 -1.37 -19.50 8.14
C ARG A 9 -2.29 -20.33 7.22
N PRO A 10 -1.97 -20.46 5.92
CA PRO A 10 -2.81 -21.21 4.98
C PRO A 10 -2.67 -22.74 5.08
N GLU A 11 -1.69 -23.23 5.85
CA GLU A 11 -1.34 -24.66 5.94
C GLU A 11 -1.98 -25.39 7.13
N VAL A 12 -2.56 -24.66 8.10
CA VAL A 12 -3.34 -25.25 9.19
C VAL A 12 -4.80 -25.28 8.76
N ALA A 13 -5.50 -26.40 8.94
CA ALA A 13 -6.92 -26.49 8.66
C ALA A 13 -7.63 -25.35 9.42
N SER A 14 -8.41 -24.55 8.69
CA SER A 14 -8.98 -23.32 9.23
C SER A 14 -9.87 -23.58 10.46
N GLU A 15 -10.47 -24.78 10.52
CA GLU A 15 -11.23 -25.30 11.66
C GLU A 15 -10.37 -25.45 12.93
N GLU A 16 -9.25 -26.15 12.84
CA GLU A 16 -8.37 -26.46 13.99
C GLU A 16 -7.87 -25.17 14.66
N LEU A 17 -7.52 -24.17 13.84
CA LEU A 17 -7.05 -22.87 14.30
C LEU A 17 -8.15 -22.05 15.00
N VAL A 18 -9.38 -22.07 14.46
CA VAL A 18 -10.53 -21.40 15.09
C VAL A 18 -10.88 -22.08 16.41
N GLY A 19 -10.81 -23.41 16.47
CA GLY A 19 -11.01 -24.20 17.69
C GLY A 19 -10.00 -23.86 18.79
N GLU A 20 -8.71 -23.79 18.46
CA GLU A 20 -7.64 -23.37 19.40
C GLU A 20 -7.85 -21.97 19.95
N LEU A 21 -8.14 -21.00 19.09
CA LEU A 21 -8.33 -19.61 19.54
C LEU A 21 -9.59 -19.44 20.38
N THR A 22 -10.66 -20.16 20.05
CA THR A 22 -11.90 -20.13 20.84
C THR A 22 -11.64 -20.67 22.25
N ARG A 23 -10.84 -21.74 22.39
CA ARG A 23 -10.42 -22.28 23.70
C ARG A 23 -9.63 -21.27 24.53
N ASP A 24 -8.56 -20.70 23.96
CA ASP A 24 -7.70 -19.76 24.68
C ASP A 24 -8.49 -18.53 25.15
N LEU A 25 -9.40 -18.03 24.29
CA LEU A 25 -10.23 -16.89 24.65
C LEU A 25 -11.28 -17.23 25.71
N ALA A 26 -11.90 -18.41 25.65
CA ALA A 26 -12.83 -18.88 26.67
C ALA A 26 -12.15 -19.02 28.03
N ALA A 27 -10.98 -19.66 28.07
CA ALA A 27 -10.17 -19.86 29.28
C ALA A 27 -9.77 -18.53 29.93
N ARG A 28 -9.26 -17.57 29.14
CA ARG A 28 -8.88 -16.23 29.64
C ARG A 28 -10.04 -15.43 30.22
N ARG A 29 -11.27 -15.74 29.78
CA ARG A 29 -12.49 -15.02 30.17
C ARG A 29 -13.31 -15.77 31.22
N GLY A 30 -12.89 -16.97 31.62
CA GLY A 30 -13.66 -17.83 32.53
C GLY A 30 -15.03 -18.20 31.95
N LEU A 31 -15.12 -18.32 30.62
CA LEU A 31 -16.33 -18.71 29.91
C LEU A 31 -16.24 -20.18 29.50
N ASP A 32 -17.39 -20.83 29.40
CA ASP A 32 -17.46 -22.14 28.77
C ASP A 32 -17.16 -22.02 27.26
N ALA A 33 -16.38 -22.96 26.73
CA ALA A 33 -15.94 -22.92 25.33
C ALA A 33 -17.10 -23.11 24.35
N ALA A 34 -18.08 -23.95 24.70
CA ALA A 34 -19.28 -24.16 23.88
C ALA A 34 -20.17 -22.90 23.90
N ASP A 35 -20.32 -22.25 25.06
CA ASP A 35 -21.04 -20.98 25.17
C ASP A 35 -20.39 -19.87 24.32
N LEU A 36 -19.05 -19.77 24.34
CA LEU A 36 -18.34 -18.81 23.51
C LEU A 36 -18.47 -19.12 22.02
N LEU A 37 -18.36 -20.39 21.63
CA LEU A 37 -18.54 -20.84 20.25
C LEU A 37 -19.96 -20.50 19.74
N ALA A 38 -20.98 -20.72 20.56
CA ALA A 38 -22.36 -20.37 20.24
C ALA A 38 -22.54 -18.87 20.00
N ARG A 39 -21.96 -18.01 20.86
CA ARG A 39 -21.99 -16.55 20.69
C ARG A 39 -21.24 -16.08 19.45
N LEU A 40 -20.11 -16.71 19.13
CA LEU A 40 -19.34 -16.39 17.92
C LEU A 40 -20.09 -16.76 16.65
N ARG A 41 -20.82 -17.89 16.64
CA ARG A 41 -21.71 -18.29 15.54
C ARG A 41 -22.82 -17.27 15.32
N GLU A 42 -23.52 -16.90 16.39
CA GLU A 42 -24.61 -15.91 16.33
C GLU A 42 -24.14 -14.56 15.79
N GLU A 43 -22.98 -14.08 16.25
CA GLU A 43 -22.40 -12.82 15.77
C GLU A 43 -21.94 -12.90 14.31
N ALA A 44 -21.35 -14.04 13.89
CA ALA A 44 -20.95 -14.27 12.52
C ALA A 44 -22.17 -14.31 11.57
N ASP A 45 -23.25 -14.98 11.98
CA ASP A 45 -24.51 -15.03 11.23
C ASP A 45 -25.13 -13.64 11.06
N ARG A 46 -25.16 -12.85 12.13
CA ARG A 46 -25.68 -11.48 12.11
C ARG A 46 -24.92 -10.58 11.12
N ARG A 47 -23.59 -10.64 11.11
CA ARG A 47 -22.76 -9.81 10.21
C ARG A 47 -22.70 -10.32 8.78
N ALA A 48 -22.72 -11.64 8.57
CA ALA A 48 -22.86 -12.21 7.24
C ALA A 48 -24.19 -11.77 6.60
N SER A 49 -25.28 -11.79 7.36
CA SER A 49 -26.61 -11.32 6.92
C SER A 49 -26.66 -9.82 6.58
N ALA A 50 -25.75 -9.02 7.15
CA ALA A 50 -25.55 -7.61 6.81
C ALA A 50 -24.67 -7.39 5.55
N GLY A 51 -24.25 -8.47 4.86
CA GLY A 51 -23.47 -8.41 3.63
C GLY A 51 -21.95 -8.41 3.81
N GLU A 52 -21.44 -8.69 5.01
CA GLU A 52 -19.99 -8.71 5.26
C GLU A 52 -19.35 -10.04 4.81
N LEU A 53 -18.72 -10.06 3.62
CA LEU A 53 -18.09 -11.24 3.00
C LEU A 53 -17.07 -11.98 3.88
N ARG A 54 -16.37 -11.28 4.79
CA ARG A 54 -15.38 -11.90 5.69
C ARG A 54 -16.02 -12.82 6.73
N PHE A 55 -17.25 -12.52 7.13
CA PHE A 55 -17.97 -13.30 8.16
C PHE A 55 -18.68 -14.51 7.57
N PHE A 56 -18.93 -14.55 6.25
CA PHE A 56 -19.40 -15.77 5.58
C PHE A 56 -18.42 -16.93 5.74
N ARG A 57 -17.12 -16.68 5.51
CA ARG A 57 -16.08 -17.71 5.67
C ARG A 57 -15.89 -18.12 7.12
N LEU A 58 -15.98 -17.17 8.06
CA LEU A 58 -15.93 -17.49 9.49
C LEU A 58 -17.13 -18.33 9.93
N ARG A 59 -18.31 -18.05 9.39
CA ARG A 59 -19.53 -18.82 9.64
C ARG A 59 -19.36 -20.26 9.17
N GLU A 60 -18.85 -20.48 7.96
CA GLU A 60 -18.61 -21.83 7.42
C GLU A 60 -17.67 -22.63 8.33
N ILE A 61 -16.52 -22.05 8.69
CA ILE A 61 -15.54 -22.68 9.60
C ILE A 61 -16.14 -22.96 10.98
N LEU A 62 -16.93 -22.01 11.52
CA LEU A 62 -17.59 -22.19 12.82
C LEU A 62 -18.69 -23.25 12.77
N GLN A 63 -19.35 -23.50 11.64
CA GLN A 63 -20.38 -24.53 11.49
C GLN A 63 -19.80 -25.95 11.48
N GLU A 64 -18.58 -26.12 10.99
CA GLU A 64 -17.87 -27.40 10.90
C GLU A 64 -17.30 -27.86 12.27
N LEU A 65 -17.12 -26.95 13.23
CA LEU A 65 -16.61 -27.27 14.56
C LEU A 65 -17.68 -27.86 15.50
N GLU A 66 -17.62 -29.14 15.85
CA GLU A 66 -18.53 -29.72 16.85
C GLU A 66 -18.12 -29.30 18.29
N PRO A 67 -19.06 -28.92 19.18
CA PRO A 67 -18.76 -28.52 20.55
C PRO A 67 -17.94 -29.57 21.33
N ASP A 68 -18.21 -30.85 21.09
CA ASP A 68 -17.59 -31.99 21.79
C ASP A 68 -16.25 -32.42 21.18
N SER A 69 -15.89 -31.88 20.01
CA SER A 69 -14.63 -32.20 19.30
C SER A 69 -13.43 -31.39 19.79
N ILE A 70 -13.59 -30.62 20.87
CA ILE A 70 -12.59 -29.70 21.40
C ILE A 70 -11.93 -30.32 22.64
N PRO A 71 -10.80 -31.07 22.50
CA PRO A 71 -10.13 -31.64 23.67
C PRO A 71 -9.52 -30.53 24.53
N ILE A 72 -9.78 -30.57 25.84
CA ILE A 72 -9.22 -29.64 26.83
C ILE A 72 -7.76 -30.05 27.07
N ALA A 73 -6.82 -29.38 26.42
CA ALA A 73 -5.40 -29.55 26.68
C ALA A 73 -4.95 -28.53 27.74
N GLU A 74 -4.61 -29.02 28.93
CA GLU A 74 -3.94 -28.26 29.99
C GLU A 74 -2.52 -27.88 29.56
N ALA A 75 -2.34 -26.76 28.87
CA ALA A 75 -1.02 -26.18 28.66
C ALA A 75 -1.10 -24.68 28.33
N VAL A 76 -1.10 -23.83 29.36
CA VAL A 76 -0.69 -22.43 29.21
C VAL A 76 0.45 -22.15 30.18
N GLY A 77 1.66 -22.20 29.63
CA GLY A 77 2.84 -21.62 30.26
C GLY A 77 2.65 -20.13 30.44
N ARG A 78 2.99 -19.66 31.65
CA ARG A 78 3.01 -18.25 32.04
C ARG A 78 3.83 -17.43 31.04
N THR A 79 3.19 -16.46 30.38
CA THR A 79 3.88 -15.33 29.72
C THR A 79 4.65 -14.57 30.80
N LYS A 80 5.97 -14.76 30.82
CA LYS A 80 6.92 -14.02 31.64
C LYS A 80 6.86 -12.56 31.19
N GLU A 81 6.46 -11.66 32.09
CA GLU A 81 6.64 -10.22 31.90
C GLU A 81 8.11 -9.96 31.54
N GLU A 82 8.36 -9.33 30.40
CA GLU A 82 9.70 -8.98 29.93
C GLU A 82 10.36 -8.08 30.98
N GLU A 83 11.27 -8.65 31.78
CA GLU A 83 12.24 -7.89 32.56
C GLU A 83 12.96 -6.91 31.61
N PRO A 84 13.28 -5.68 32.06
CA PRO A 84 13.97 -4.70 31.23
C PRO A 84 15.26 -5.32 30.69
N GLU A 85 15.34 -5.52 29.38
CA GLU A 85 16.53 -6.03 28.69
C GLU A 85 17.74 -5.23 29.18
N GLN A 86 18.65 -5.89 29.90
CA GLN A 86 19.95 -5.31 30.20
C GLN A 86 20.61 -4.91 28.87
N PRO A 87 21.23 -3.72 28.79
CA PRO A 87 21.82 -3.26 27.54
C PRO A 87 22.88 -4.26 27.08
N ALA A 88 22.63 -4.91 25.95
CA ALA A 88 23.61 -5.78 25.32
C ALA A 88 24.91 -4.99 25.04
N PRO A 89 26.08 -5.66 25.01
CA PRO A 89 27.32 -5.05 24.56
C PRO A 89 27.14 -4.29 23.23
N PRO A 90 27.79 -3.13 23.01
CA PRO A 90 27.58 -2.30 21.83
C PRO A 90 27.71 -3.02 20.48
N GLU A 91 28.65 -3.97 20.37
CA GLU A 91 28.86 -4.78 19.16
C GLU A 91 27.65 -5.68 18.86
N GLN A 92 27.13 -6.37 19.89
CA GLN A 92 25.94 -7.21 19.75
C GLN A 92 24.69 -6.41 19.41
N TYR A 93 24.62 -5.15 19.87
CA TYR A 93 23.52 -4.25 19.54
C TYR A 93 23.52 -3.88 18.05
N ALA A 94 24.68 -3.52 17.49
CA ALA A 94 24.79 -3.14 16.08
C ALA A 94 24.40 -4.29 15.14
N ASP A 95 24.87 -5.50 15.42
CA ASP A 95 24.53 -6.68 14.62
C ASP A 95 23.05 -7.04 14.72
N ARG A 96 22.48 -6.98 15.93
CA ARG A 96 21.05 -7.23 16.15
C ARG A 96 20.18 -6.20 15.44
N LEU A 97 20.54 -4.92 15.52
CA LEU A 97 19.85 -3.84 14.82
C LEU A 97 19.92 -4.06 13.30
N ARG A 98 21.10 -4.35 12.75
CA ARG A 98 21.27 -4.63 11.33
C ARG A 98 20.36 -5.76 10.85
N LEU A 99 20.37 -6.91 11.52
CA LEU A 99 19.50 -8.04 11.17
C LEU A 99 18.02 -7.68 11.22
N GLN A 100 17.60 -6.87 12.19
CA GLN A 100 16.22 -6.42 12.33
C GLN A 100 15.82 -5.42 11.23
N LEU A 101 16.72 -4.52 10.84
CA LEU A 101 16.50 -3.60 9.73
C LEU A 101 16.44 -4.33 8.39
N GLU A 102 17.33 -5.32 8.17
CA GLU A 102 17.29 -6.19 6.98
C GLU A 102 15.97 -6.98 6.91
N ALA A 103 15.47 -7.48 8.04
CA ALA A 103 14.17 -8.14 8.12
C ALA A 103 13.00 -7.22 7.74
N LEU A 104 13.00 -5.99 8.25
CA LEU A 104 11.99 -4.98 7.92
C LEU A 104 12.05 -4.61 6.44
N GLN A 105 13.26 -4.35 5.92
CA GLN A 105 13.46 -4.03 4.51
C GLN A 105 12.96 -5.18 3.61
N TYR A 106 13.28 -6.42 3.95
CA TYR A 106 12.82 -7.60 3.23
C TYR A 106 11.30 -7.71 3.25
N PHE A 107 10.67 -7.50 4.41
CA PHE A 107 9.20 -7.46 4.51
C PHE A 107 8.59 -6.39 3.61
N LEU A 108 9.15 -5.18 3.58
CA LEU A 108 8.64 -4.09 2.74
C LEU A 108 8.81 -4.39 1.25
N GLN A 109 9.86 -5.12 0.85
CA GLN A 109 10.14 -5.48 -0.54
C GLN A 109 9.32 -6.68 -1.04
N TYR A 110 9.09 -7.68 -0.19
CA TYR A 110 8.50 -8.97 -0.60
C TYR A 110 7.12 -9.25 0.02
N GLY A 111 6.77 -8.59 1.13
CA GLY A 111 5.51 -8.79 1.84
C GLY A 111 5.51 -9.96 2.83
N ALA A 112 6.66 -10.58 3.07
CA ALA A 112 6.85 -11.66 4.03
C ALA A 112 8.18 -11.48 4.78
N PHE A 113 8.29 -11.97 6.01
CA PHE A 113 9.57 -12.03 6.74
C PHE A 113 10.38 -13.26 6.32
N ARG A 114 11.71 -13.20 6.43
CA ARG A 114 12.55 -14.39 6.18
C ARG A 114 12.33 -15.43 7.29
N PRO A 115 12.42 -16.74 6.98
CA PRO A 115 12.27 -17.81 7.97
C PRO A 115 13.25 -17.72 9.16
N GLU A 116 14.40 -17.10 8.95
CA GLU A 116 15.47 -16.94 9.95
C GLU A 116 15.14 -15.90 11.02
N HIS A 117 14.14 -15.04 10.78
CA HIS A 117 13.74 -14.03 11.76
C HIS A 117 12.61 -14.54 12.65
N PRO A 118 12.67 -14.29 13.96
CA PRO A 118 11.59 -14.67 14.87
C PRO A 118 10.27 -14.05 14.41
N ALA A 119 9.19 -14.82 14.52
CA ALA A 119 7.85 -14.39 14.16
C ALA A 119 7.35 -13.34 15.16
N LEU A 120 7.73 -12.08 14.93
CA LEU A 120 7.25 -10.97 15.74
C LEU A 120 5.83 -10.59 15.35
N THR A 121 5.04 -10.19 16.34
CA THR A 121 3.70 -9.65 16.10
C THR A 121 3.78 -8.24 15.49
N ALA A 122 2.69 -7.77 14.88
CA ALA A 122 2.64 -6.40 14.34
C ALA A 122 2.87 -5.36 15.45
N ALA A 123 2.35 -5.59 16.65
CA ALA A 123 2.53 -4.70 17.81
C ALA A 123 4.00 -4.65 18.28
N GLU A 124 4.71 -5.79 18.26
CA GLU A 124 6.15 -5.83 18.56
C GLU A 124 6.97 -5.08 17.52
N TRP A 125 6.62 -5.23 16.23
CA TRP A 125 7.25 -4.45 15.16
C TRP A 125 7.00 -2.96 15.31
N GLU A 126 5.79 -2.53 15.65
CA GLU A 126 5.47 -1.12 15.93
C GLU A 126 6.27 -0.57 17.11
N LYS A 127 6.37 -1.34 18.20
CA LYS A 127 7.15 -0.95 19.39
C LYS A 127 8.62 -0.77 19.01
N ARG A 128 9.19 -1.71 18.25
CA ARG A 128 10.58 -1.66 17.78
C ARG A 128 10.82 -0.52 16.79
N GLN A 129 9.90 -0.33 15.85
CA GLN A 129 9.98 0.75 14.88
C GLN A 129 10.03 2.11 15.58
N ARG A 130 9.18 2.37 16.57
CA ARG A 130 9.21 3.60 17.37
C ARG A 130 10.56 3.79 18.06
N GLN A 131 11.05 2.74 18.72
CA GLN A 131 12.38 2.76 19.35
C GLN A 131 13.51 3.06 18.36
N TRP A 132 13.45 2.52 17.13
CA TRP A 132 14.47 2.79 16.11
C TRP A 132 14.35 4.17 15.49
N VAL A 133 13.14 4.70 15.33
CA VAL A 133 12.94 6.08 14.87
C VAL A 133 13.48 7.06 15.90
N ASP A 134 13.26 6.82 17.18
CA ASP A 134 13.77 7.67 18.26
C ASP A 134 15.30 7.64 18.37
N ARG A 135 15.91 6.45 18.24
CA ARG A 135 17.36 6.25 18.41
C ARG A 135 18.18 6.50 17.15
N HIS A 136 17.63 6.15 15.99
CA HIS A 136 18.34 6.10 14.70
C HIS A 136 17.49 6.68 13.55
N PRO A 137 17.00 7.93 13.65
CA PRO A 137 16.07 8.49 12.67
C PRO A 137 16.66 8.52 11.25
N GLY A 138 17.97 8.78 11.12
CA GLY A 138 18.66 8.79 9.82
C GLY A 138 18.63 7.43 9.11
N LEU A 139 18.95 6.35 9.83
CA LEU A 139 18.93 4.98 9.28
C LEU A 139 17.52 4.55 8.90
N MET A 140 16.53 4.86 9.75
CA MET A 140 15.13 4.54 9.48
C MET A 140 14.61 5.31 8.26
N ALA A 141 14.94 6.60 8.12
CA ALA A 141 14.55 7.41 6.97
C ALA A 141 15.13 6.85 5.67
N GLU A 142 16.41 6.45 5.68
CA GLU A 142 17.05 5.84 4.52
C GLU A 142 16.41 4.49 4.15
N LEU A 143 16.19 3.62 5.13
CA LEU A 143 15.50 2.34 4.92
C LEU A 143 14.14 2.55 4.25
N TYR A 144 13.31 3.46 4.78
CA TYR A 144 11.98 3.70 4.21
C TYR A 144 12.05 4.30 2.81
N ARG A 145 12.96 5.25 2.53
CA ARG A 145 13.13 5.79 1.17
C ARG A 145 13.48 4.68 0.18
N ASN A 146 14.46 3.85 0.53
CA ASN A 146 14.91 2.74 -0.31
C ASN A 146 13.82 1.69 -0.52
N SER A 147 13.05 1.37 0.52
CA SER A 147 11.93 0.43 0.43
C SER A 147 10.74 0.99 -0.35
N LEU A 148 10.41 2.27 -0.20
CA LEU A 148 9.29 2.92 -0.87
C LEU A 148 9.49 3.15 -2.37
N ALA A 149 10.71 2.95 -2.89
CA ALA A 149 10.95 2.84 -4.33
C ALA A 149 10.22 1.64 -4.96
N VAL A 150 9.87 0.63 -4.16
CA VAL A 150 9.04 -0.51 -4.60
C VAL A 150 7.56 -0.15 -4.50
N GLU A 151 6.82 -0.24 -5.61
CA GLU A 151 5.42 0.19 -5.69
C GLU A 151 4.51 -0.42 -4.61
N ALA A 152 4.72 -1.69 -4.27
CA ALA A 152 3.92 -2.41 -3.28
C ALA A 152 4.30 -2.09 -1.81
N ALA A 153 5.43 -1.44 -1.54
CA ALA A 153 5.91 -1.19 -0.18
C ALA A 153 4.97 -0.27 0.61
N ALA A 154 4.44 0.78 -0.04
CA ALA A 154 3.47 1.69 0.58
C ALA A 154 2.19 0.96 1.02
N GLU A 155 1.70 0.00 0.21
CA GLU A 155 0.52 -0.79 0.57
C GLU A 155 0.80 -1.77 1.71
N ARG A 156 2.00 -2.35 1.75
CA ARG A 156 2.42 -3.24 2.83
C ARG A 156 2.53 -2.49 4.14
N LEU A 157 3.09 -1.27 4.14
CA LEU A 157 3.11 -0.40 5.33
C LEU A 157 1.70 -0.17 5.87
N LEU A 158 0.77 0.25 5.01
CA LEU A 158 -0.61 0.56 5.41
C LEU A 158 -1.40 -0.65 5.91
N ARG A 159 -1.09 -1.85 5.41
CA ARG A 159 -1.75 -3.08 5.86
C ARG A 159 -1.17 -3.63 7.16
N PHE A 160 0.11 -3.41 7.39
CA PHE A 160 0.83 -4.03 8.50
C PHE A 160 0.92 -3.13 9.73
N PHE A 161 1.13 -1.84 9.51
CA PHE A 161 1.26 -0.85 10.58
C PHE A 161 -0.03 -0.06 10.77
N SER A 162 -0.26 0.35 12.01
CA SER A 162 -1.32 1.27 12.39
C SER A 162 -1.14 2.64 11.74
N GLU A 163 -2.23 3.39 11.65
CA GLU A 163 -2.23 4.76 11.14
C GLU A 163 -1.25 5.67 11.89
N SER A 164 -1.12 5.52 13.22
CA SER A 164 -0.15 6.28 14.02
C SER A 164 1.28 6.04 13.55
N THR A 165 1.68 4.77 13.36
CA THR A 165 3.02 4.43 12.89
C THR A 165 3.25 4.89 11.46
N VAL A 166 2.24 4.83 10.59
CA VAL A 166 2.36 5.38 9.22
C VAL A 166 2.58 6.90 9.25
N MET A 167 1.90 7.62 10.13
CA MET A 167 2.09 9.06 10.31
C MET A 167 3.49 9.40 10.84
N GLU A 168 4.04 8.59 11.75
CA GLU A 168 5.44 8.71 12.20
C GLU A 168 6.43 8.51 11.04
N VAL A 169 6.18 7.53 10.15
CA VAL A 169 6.99 7.33 8.95
C VAL A 169 6.91 8.53 8.01
N ILE A 170 5.72 9.10 7.78
CA ILE A 170 5.55 10.31 6.97
C ILE A 170 6.29 11.49 7.62
N ALA A 171 6.17 11.68 8.93
CA ALA A 171 6.85 12.74 9.68
C ALA A 171 8.37 12.61 9.60
N LEU A 172 8.88 11.38 9.66
CA LEU A 172 10.31 11.07 9.52
C LEU A 172 10.83 11.40 8.12
N LEU A 173 10.06 11.08 7.08
CA LEU A 173 10.46 11.27 5.69
C LEU A 173 10.30 12.72 5.20
N ALA A 174 9.34 13.45 5.76
CA ALA A 174 9.02 14.84 5.44
C ALA A 174 8.95 15.71 6.71
N PRO A 175 10.09 15.96 7.37
CA PRO A 175 10.12 16.68 8.64
C PRO A 175 9.53 18.09 8.49
N GLY A 176 8.65 18.45 9.42
CA GLY A 176 7.94 19.73 9.44
C GLY A 176 6.80 19.88 8.42
N GLN A 177 6.52 18.86 7.60
CA GLN A 177 5.49 18.94 6.56
C GLN A 177 4.18 18.24 6.94
N LEU A 178 4.16 17.48 8.04
CA LEU A 178 3.01 16.68 8.47
C LEU A 178 1.74 17.54 8.66
N GLU A 179 1.89 18.71 9.26
CA GLU A 179 0.80 19.65 9.49
C GLU A 179 0.22 20.17 8.16
N GLY A 180 1.08 20.59 7.23
CA GLY A 180 0.67 21.02 5.89
C GLY A 180 -0.04 19.91 5.11
N LEU A 181 0.46 18.66 5.19
CA LEU A 181 -0.18 17.49 4.60
C LEU A 181 -1.57 17.21 5.21
N THR A 182 -1.70 17.35 6.52
CA THR A 182 -2.96 17.12 7.24
C THR A 182 -3.99 18.19 6.86
N TYR A 183 -3.59 19.48 6.82
CA TYR A 183 -4.46 20.56 6.36
C TYR A 183 -4.90 20.36 4.91
N LEU A 184 -3.93 20.05 4.03
CA LEU A 184 -4.21 19.81 2.62
C LEU A 184 -5.22 18.67 2.44
N TRP A 185 -5.05 17.57 3.16
CA TRP A 185 -5.99 16.44 3.08
C TRP A 185 -7.38 16.78 3.62
N GLY A 186 -7.46 17.49 4.75
CA GLY A 186 -8.72 17.94 5.32
C GLY A 186 -9.51 18.83 4.35
N ASP A 187 -8.83 19.84 3.78
CA ASP A 187 -9.42 20.77 2.81
C ASP A 187 -9.81 20.06 1.51
N LEU A 188 -8.95 19.19 0.96
CA LEU A 188 -9.26 18.40 -0.24
C LEU A 188 -10.47 17.50 -0.03
N ASN A 189 -10.59 16.85 1.12
CA ASN A 189 -11.77 16.05 1.44
C ASN A 189 -13.05 16.88 1.46
N ALA A 190 -13.01 18.09 2.03
CA ALA A 190 -14.16 18.99 2.04
C ALA A 190 -14.56 19.39 0.61
N LEU A 191 -13.59 19.75 -0.24
CA LEU A 191 -13.83 20.10 -1.64
C LEU A 191 -14.37 18.91 -2.46
N LEU A 192 -13.81 17.71 -2.28
CA LEU A 192 -14.28 16.51 -2.97
C LEU A 192 -15.72 16.17 -2.59
N ARG A 193 -16.11 16.33 -1.31
CA ARG A 193 -17.50 16.19 -0.87
C ARG A 193 -18.41 17.22 -1.54
N GLY A 194 -17.95 18.47 -1.66
CA GLY A 194 -18.68 19.52 -2.37
C GLY A 194 -18.96 19.18 -3.84
N LEU A 195 -18.09 18.38 -4.47
CA LEU A 195 -18.28 17.89 -5.85
C LEU A 195 -19.27 16.70 -5.93
N GLY A 196 -19.98 16.40 -4.83
CA GLY A 196 -20.88 15.25 -4.73
C GLY A 196 -20.15 13.91 -4.71
N ARG A 197 -18.84 13.89 -4.40
CA ARG A 197 -18.05 12.65 -4.43
C ARG A 197 -18.14 11.92 -3.09
N LYS A 198 -18.51 10.65 -3.17
CA LYS A 198 -18.62 9.74 -2.02
C LYS A 198 -17.27 9.41 -1.37
N ASP A 199 -16.17 9.71 -2.06
CA ASP A 199 -14.80 9.44 -1.63
C ASP A 199 -14.28 10.37 -0.52
N GLY A 200 -15.04 11.38 -0.11
CA GLY A 200 -14.81 12.05 1.18
C GLY A 200 -15.13 11.18 2.40
N SER A 201 -15.34 9.88 2.23
CA SER A 201 -15.57 8.92 3.31
C SER A 201 -14.25 8.51 4.00
N PRO A 202 -14.30 7.85 5.17
CA PRO A 202 -13.11 7.30 5.85
C PRO A 202 -12.22 6.40 4.97
N ALA A 203 -12.75 5.87 3.85
CA ALA A 203 -11.99 5.08 2.88
C ALA A 203 -11.00 5.93 2.03
N GLY A 204 -11.08 7.26 2.07
CA GLY A 204 -10.14 8.16 1.42
C GLY A 204 -8.77 8.21 2.12
N THR A 205 -8.74 8.09 3.45
CA THR A 205 -7.52 8.26 4.25
C THR A 205 -6.43 7.24 3.90
N PRO A 206 -6.71 5.92 3.76
CA PRO A 206 -5.70 4.96 3.29
C PRO A 206 -5.16 5.29 1.89
N PHE A 207 -6.01 5.84 1.00
CA PHE A 207 -5.57 6.28 -0.32
C PHE A 207 -4.60 7.47 -0.21
N PHE A 208 -4.92 8.46 0.62
CA PHE A 208 -4.07 9.62 0.85
C PHE A 208 -2.69 9.22 1.40
N TYR A 209 -2.64 8.39 2.44
CA TYR A 209 -1.35 7.92 2.98
C TYR A 209 -0.58 7.11 1.96
N ARG A 210 -1.25 6.27 1.16
CA ARG A 210 -0.58 5.51 0.08
C ARG A 210 0.07 6.44 -0.92
N GLN A 211 -0.64 7.46 -1.40
CA GLN A 211 -0.07 8.40 -2.36
C GLN A 211 1.05 9.25 -1.75
N THR A 212 0.92 9.63 -0.47
CA THR A 212 1.97 10.34 0.26
C THR A 212 3.24 9.51 0.38
N LEU A 213 3.15 8.26 0.80
CA LEU A 213 4.29 7.35 0.89
C LEU A 213 4.92 7.08 -0.48
N ARG A 214 4.11 6.89 -1.54
CA ARG A 214 4.61 6.73 -2.91
C ARG A 214 5.37 7.97 -3.38
N TYR A 215 4.82 9.15 -3.15
CA TYR A 215 5.47 10.41 -3.53
C TYR A 215 6.82 10.58 -2.81
N LEU A 216 6.87 10.30 -1.50
CA LEU A 216 8.08 10.36 -0.70
C LEU A 216 9.15 9.33 -1.12
N GLY A 217 8.73 8.16 -1.59
CA GLY A 217 9.62 7.15 -2.17
C GLY A 217 10.19 7.57 -3.54
N ALA A 218 9.35 8.18 -4.39
CA ALA A 218 9.74 8.63 -5.72
C ALA A 218 10.61 9.90 -5.71
N HIS A 219 10.47 10.74 -4.68
CA HIS A 219 11.15 12.03 -4.56
C HIS A 219 12.00 12.10 -3.28
N PRO A 220 13.15 11.39 -3.21
CA PRO A 220 14.01 11.35 -2.02
C PRO A 220 14.69 12.69 -1.69
N SER A 221 14.33 13.79 -2.36
CA SER A 221 14.87 15.12 -2.13
C SER A 221 14.60 15.62 -0.71
N ARG A 222 15.48 16.48 -0.19
CA ARG A 222 15.36 17.07 1.16
C ARG A 222 14.17 18.02 1.31
N THR A 223 13.61 18.52 0.21
CA THR A 223 12.54 19.52 0.21
C THR A 223 11.27 18.92 -0.35
N PHE A 224 10.17 18.99 0.40
CA PHE A 224 8.86 18.53 -0.06
C PHE A 224 8.22 19.59 -0.97
N ASP A 225 7.96 19.25 -2.23
CA ASP A 225 7.27 20.14 -3.17
C ASP A 225 5.76 19.85 -3.18
N PHE A 226 5.01 20.66 -2.44
CA PHE A 226 3.55 20.53 -2.36
C PHE A 226 2.84 20.69 -3.71
N GLN A 227 3.39 21.43 -4.67
CA GLN A 227 2.74 21.61 -5.97
C GLN A 227 2.80 20.32 -6.79
N SER A 228 4.00 19.73 -6.87
CA SER A 228 4.20 18.46 -7.56
C SER A 228 3.45 17.32 -6.86
N TYR A 229 3.48 17.29 -5.52
CA TYR A 229 2.68 16.35 -4.73
C TYR A 229 1.18 16.47 -4.99
N LEU A 230 0.64 17.69 -4.94
CA LEU A 230 -0.78 17.95 -5.19
C LEU A 230 -1.17 17.52 -6.61
N GLU A 231 -0.35 17.82 -7.62
CA GLU A 231 -0.61 17.38 -8.99
C GLU A 231 -0.73 15.86 -9.08
N GLU A 232 0.23 15.12 -8.51
CA GLU A 232 0.22 13.65 -8.53
C GLU A 232 -0.95 13.04 -7.75
N LEU A 233 -1.27 13.63 -6.59
CA LEU A 233 -2.40 13.21 -5.77
C LEU A 233 -3.71 13.38 -6.54
N LEU A 234 -3.94 14.56 -7.14
CA LEU A 234 -5.15 14.85 -7.89
C LEU A 234 -5.24 14.04 -9.19
N ARG A 235 -4.13 13.77 -9.88
CA ARG A 235 -4.12 12.86 -11.03
C ARG A 235 -4.51 11.44 -10.64
N SER A 236 -4.00 10.97 -9.50
CA SER A 236 -4.34 9.64 -8.97
C SER A 236 -5.81 9.55 -8.55
N LEU A 237 -6.35 10.61 -7.95
CA LEU A 237 -7.78 10.72 -7.62
C LEU A 237 -8.65 10.76 -8.88
N ALA A 238 -8.29 11.59 -9.87
CA ALA A 238 -9.00 11.67 -11.15
C ALA A 238 -9.03 10.32 -11.86
N LYS A 239 -7.90 9.60 -11.89
CA LYS A 239 -7.83 8.24 -12.45
C LYS A 239 -8.74 7.26 -11.70
N ARG A 240 -8.75 7.30 -10.36
CA ARG A 240 -9.60 6.43 -9.52
C ARG A 240 -11.10 6.70 -9.76
N GLU A 241 -11.46 7.96 -9.92
CA GLU A 241 -12.85 8.41 -10.15
C GLU A 241 -13.28 8.37 -11.63
N SER A 242 -12.40 7.92 -12.53
CA SER A 242 -12.63 7.95 -13.99
C SER A 242 -12.99 9.33 -14.53
N LEU A 243 -12.31 10.37 -14.03
CA LEU A 243 -12.48 11.76 -14.43
C LEU A 243 -11.24 12.30 -15.15
N ALA A 244 -11.46 13.27 -16.03
CA ALA A 244 -10.37 14.09 -16.54
C ALA A 244 -9.80 14.94 -15.39
N PHE A 245 -8.47 14.96 -15.29
CA PHE A 245 -7.74 15.73 -14.27
C PHE A 245 -8.12 17.21 -14.32
N GLU A 246 -8.20 17.79 -15.52
CA GLU A 246 -8.51 19.20 -15.76
C GLU A 246 -9.92 19.55 -15.26
N SER A 247 -10.90 18.68 -15.50
CA SER A 247 -12.28 18.88 -15.05
C SER A 247 -12.40 18.79 -13.53
N MET A 248 -11.70 17.82 -12.90
CA MET A 248 -11.65 17.73 -11.45
C MET A 248 -11.02 18.98 -10.84
N PHE A 249 -9.86 19.39 -11.34
CA PHE A 249 -9.13 20.54 -10.84
C PHE A 249 -9.92 21.85 -10.98
N ALA A 250 -10.56 22.08 -12.13
CA ALA A 250 -11.41 23.24 -12.35
C ALA A 250 -12.60 23.27 -11.36
N GLY A 251 -13.24 22.12 -11.11
CA GLY A 251 -14.33 22.04 -10.14
C GLY A 251 -13.91 22.34 -8.70
N LEU A 252 -12.68 21.97 -8.31
CA LEU A 252 -12.14 22.32 -6.99
C LEU A 252 -11.94 23.85 -6.86
N LEU A 253 -11.38 24.49 -7.89
CA LEU A 253 -11.20 25.95 -7.90
C LEU A 253 -12.53 26.70 -7.88
N GLU A 254 -13.51 26.26 -8.68
CA GLU A 254 -14.83 26.88 -8.72
C GLU A 254 -15.52 26.88 -7.34
N GLN A 255 -15.34 25.83 -6.54
CA GLN A 255 -15.88 25.79 -5.18
C GLN A 255 -15.23 26.80 -4.24
N ILE A 256 -13.93 27.03 -4.39
CA ILE A 256 -13.19 28.01 -3.59
C ILE A 256 -13.58 29.42 -4.00
N GLU A 257 -13.68 29.70 -5.30
CA GLU A 257 -14.08 31.00 -5.86
C GLU A 257 -15.53 31.35 -5.52
N ALA A 258 -16.43 30.36 -5.55
CA ALA A 258 -17.82 30.54 -5.16
C ALA A 258 -18.05 30.52 -3.64
N GLU A 259 -16.97 30.47 -2.85
CA GLU A 259 -16.98 30.41 -1.38
C GLU A 259 -17.87 29.28 -0.80
N LYS A 260 -18.08 28.21 -1.59
CA LYS A 260 -18.89 27.05 -1.19
C LYS A 260 -18.20 26.21 -0.11
N VAL A 261 -16.87 26.21 -0.11
CA VAL A 261 -16.03 25.49 0.85
C VAL A 261 -14.93 26.42 1.33
N VAL A 262 -14.85 26.61 2.64
CA VAL A 262 -13.74 27.33 3.29
C VAL A 262 -12.56 26.39 3.39
N VAL A 263 -11.42 26.81 2.84
CA VAL A 263 -10.15 26.07 2.90
C VAL A 263 -9.10 26.89 3.63
N SER A 264 -8.08 26.24 4.18
CA SER A 264 -6.95 26.94 4.78
C SER A 264 -6.23 27.83 3.76
N ARG A 265 -5.59 28.90 4.26
CA ARG A 265 -4.74 29.79 3.43
C ARG A 265 -3.62 29.02 2.73
N PHE A 266 -3.08 28.00 3.41
CA PHE A 266 -2.05 27.12 2.87
C PHE A 266 -2.56 26.39 1.62
N THR A 267 -3.66 25.64 1.74
CA THR A 267 -4.24 24.88 0.62
C THR A 267 -4.62 25.77 -0.55
N ARG A 268 -5.23 26.93 -0.26
CA ARG A 268 -5.55 27.93 -1.30
C ARG A 268 -4.30 28.35 -2.07
N THR A 269 -3.22 28.68 -1.37
CA THR A 269 -1.95 29.10 -1.99
C THR A 269 -1.37 28.01 -2.89
N VAL A 270 -1.39 26.75 -2.43
CA VAL A 270 -0.87 25.61 -3.22
C VAL A 270 -1.73 25.37 -4.47
N LEU A 271 -3.06 25.42 -4.35
CA LEU A 271 -3.99 25.25 -5.48
C LEU A 271 -3.86 26.37 -6.53
N GLU A 272 -3.81 27.63 -6.09
CA GLU A 272 -3.63 28.79 -6.99
C GLU A 272 -2.29 28.71 -7.73
N ALA A 273 -1.20 28.38 -7.03
CA ALA A 273 0.10 28.22 -7.65
C ALA A 273 0.10 27.08 -8.69
N GLN A 274 -0.60 25.98 -8.40
CA GLN A 274 -0.78 24.88 -9.34
C GLN A 274 -1.61 25.30 -10.56
N ALA A 275 -2.63 26.14 -10.39
CA ALA A 275 -3.43 26.67 -11.49
C ALA A 275 -2.58 27.52 -12.46
N VAL A 276 -1.72 28.38 -11.92
CA VAL A 276 -0.76 29.18 -12.72
C VAL A 276 0.20 28.27 -13.49
N ARG A 277 0.74 27.22 -12.84
CA ARG A 277 1.64 26.25 -13.47
C ARG A 277 0.98 25.51 -14.64
N LEU A 278 -0.28 25.08 -14.47
CA LEU A 278 -1.04 24.41 -15.53
C LEU A 278 -1.36 25.34 -16.70
N LYS A 279 -1.73 26.60 -16.43
CA LYS A 279 -1.94 27.62 -17.47
C LYS A 279 -0.68 27.84 -18.29
N ASN A 280 0.46 28.05 -17.63
CA ASN A 280 1.75 28.23 -18.30
C ASN A 280 2.13 27.02 -19.17
N ARG A 281 1.90 25.78 -18.70
CA ARG A 281 2.13 24.57 -19.51
C ARG A 281 1.24 24.51 -20.75
N ARG A 282 -0.02 24.94 -20.64
CA ARG A 282 -0.97 24.98 -21.77
C ARG A 282 -0.56 26.03 -22.80
N ASP A 283 -0.14 27.20 -22.35
CA ASP A 283 0.29 28.29 -23.23
C ASP A 283 1.61 27.93 -23.94
N LEU A 284 2.55 27.29 -23.24
CA LEU A 284 3.76 26.72 -23.85
C LEU A 284 3.42 25.65 -24.90
N ARG A 285 2.51 24.72 -24.60
CA ARG A 285 2.07 23.72 -25.59
C ARG A 285 1.43 24.36 -26.82
N ARG A 286 0.62 25.42 -26.65
CA ARG A 286 0.03 26.17 -27.77
C ARG A 286 1.07 26.92 -28.60
N ALA A 287 2.10 27.46 -27.97
CA ALA A 287 3.20 28.12 -28.66
C ALA A 287 4.10 27.14 -29.41
N MET A 288 4.27 25.92 -28.87
CA MET A 288 5.09 24.85 -29.46
C MET A 288 4.35 24.00 -30.48
N SER A 289 3.00 23.98 -30.49
CA SER A 289 2.25 23.41 -31.61
C SER A 289 2.56 24.25 -32.85
N PRO A 290 3.32 23.70 -33.82
CA PRO A 290 3.71 24.44 -35.00
C PRO A 290 2.45 24.91 -35.73
N LYS A 291 2.43 26.19 -36.09
CA LYS A 291 1.37 26.88 -36.83
C LYS A 291 1.22 26.38 -38.28
N GLY A 292 1.54 25.11 -38.56
CA GLY A 292 1.75 24.59 -39.91
C GLY A 292 1.16 23.22 -40.10
N GLU A 293 -0.17 23.09 -40.06
CA GLU A 293 -0.88 22.00 -40.74
C GLU A 293 -2.28 22.42 -41.24
N ASP A 294 -2.42 23.70 -41.63
CA ASP A 294 -3.53 24.19 -42.45
C ASP A 294 -3.33 23.91 -43.96
N ALA A 295 -2.34 23.10 -44.34
CA ALA A 295 -2.11 22.71 -45.73
C ALA A 295 -2.50 21.25 -45.96
N ARG A 296 -3.78 21.06 -46.33
CA ARG A 296 -4.41 19.90 -47.01
C ARG A 296 -5.34 19.04 -46.16
N ARG A 297 -6.52 19.62 -45.87
CA ARG A 297 -7.76 18.84 -45.81
C ARG A 297 -8.06 18.27 -47.21
N SER A 298 -7.75 16.99 -47.44
CA SER A 298 -8.59 16.14 -48.29
C SER A 298 -9.75 15.63 -47.43
N PRO A 299 -11.01 15.75 -47.86
CA PRO A 299 -12.15 15.26 -47.10
C PRO A 299 -12.45 13.82 -47.51
N ALA A 300 -12.02 12.84 -46.70
CA ALA A 300 -12.66 11.53 -46.50
C ALA A 300 -11.67 10.61 -45.80
N GLU A 301 -11.84 10.42 -44.49
CA GLU A 301 -11.71 9.14 -43.77
C GLU A 301 -11.80 9.46 -42.27
N ALA A 302 -12.68 8.74 -41.57
CA ALA A 302 -12.86 8.86 -40.13
C ALA A 302 -11.52 8.58 -39.41
N PRO A 303 -11.23 9.21 -38.26
CA PRO A 303 -10.04 8.88 -37.50
C PRO A 303 -10.20 7.46 -36.96
N LEU A 304 -9.57 6.50 -37.64
CA LEU A 304 -9.25 5.22 -37.03
C LEU A 304 -8.41 5.54 -35.79
N GLU A 305 -8.78 4.94 -34.66
CA GLU A 305 -8.04 4.98 -33.41
C GLU A 305 -6.55 4.93 -33.70
N GLU A 306 -5.78 5.84 -33.11
CA GLU A 306 -4.34 5.95 -33.31
C GLU A 306 -3.70 4.62 -32.88
N VAL A 307 -3.55 3.70 -33.83
CA VAL A 307 -2.91 2.40 -33.64
C VAL A 307 -1.46 2.71 -33.36
N LEU A 308 -1.11 2.73 -32.07
CA LEU A 308 0.26 2.89 -31.62
C LEU A 308 1.05 1.66 -32.08
N TYR A 309 1.60 1.74 -33.30
CA TYR A 309 2.43 0.69 -33.85
C TYR A 309 3.75 0.68 -33.08
N VAL A 310 3.88 -0.24 -32.13
CA VAL A 310 5.14 -0.51 -31.45
C VAL A 310 5.86 -1.60 -32.27
N PRO A 311 6.89 -1.25 -33.07
CA PRO A 311 7.66 -2.24 -33.79
C PRO A 311 8.23 -3.26 -32.80
N ASN A 312 8.17 -4.54 -33.16
CA ASN A 312 8.60 -5.68 -32.33
C ASN A 312 7.81 -5.89 -31.02
N ALA A 313 6.58 -5.37 -30.89
CA ALA A 313 5.74 -5.65 -29.72
C ALA A 313 5.53 -7.14 -29.47
N GLY A 314 5.37 -7.93 -30.54
CA GLY A 314 5.30 -9.39 -30.43
C GLY A 314 6.55 -9.99 -29.78
N LEU A 315 7.74 -9.51 -30.14
CA LEU A 315 9.01 -9.97 -29.58
C LEU A 315 9.15 -9.59 -28.10
N ALA A 316 8.72 -8.38 -27.72
CA ALA A 316 8.71 -7.94 -26.32
C ALA A 316 7.77 -8.79 -25.45
N ILE A 317 6.61 -9.19 -26.00
CA ILE A 317 5.65 -10.07 -25.30
C ILE A 317 6.23 -11.48 -25.11
N VAL A 318 6.95 -12.01 -26.09
CA VAL A 318 7.49 -13.39 -26.00
C VAL A 318 8.87 -13.48 -25.33
N ALA A 319 9.60 -12.37 -25.17
CA ALA A 319 10.97 -12.35 -24.66
C ALA A 319 11.20 -13.16 -23.36
N PRO A 320 10.34 -13.09 -22.32
CA PRO A 320 10.54 -13.87 -21.10
C PRO A 320 10.46 -15.39 -21.31
N PHE A 321 9.81 -15.85 -22.38
CA PHE A 321 9.60 -17.26 -22.68
C PHE A 321 10.66 -17.85 -23.61
N LEU A 322 11.42 -17.01 -24.32
CA LEU A 322 12.41 -17.45 -25.31
C LEU A 322 13.51 -18.32 -24.70
N SER A 323 13.98 -18.00 -23.48
CA SER A 323 15.01 -18.79 -22.80
C SER A 323 14.57 -20.24 -22.57
N ALA A 324 13.37 -20.44 -22.00
CA ALA A 324 12.82 -21.77 -21.76
C ALA A 324 12.51 -22.52 -23.07
N TYR A 325 12.10 -21.80 -24.12
CA TYR A 325 11.88 -22.38 -25.44
C TYR A 325 13.18 -22.91 -26.06
N PHE A 326 14.25 -22.12 -26.06
CA PHE A 326 15.55 -22.54 -26.61
C PHE A 326 16.23 -23.64 -25.77
N GLN A 327 16.03 -23.65 -24.45
CA GLN A 327 16.45 -24.77 -23.59
C GLN A 327 15.73 -26.07 -23.97
N ARG A 328 14.42 -26.04 -24.23
CA ARG A 328 13.66 -27.24 -24.67
C ARG A 328 14.12 -27.77 -26.03
N LEU A 329 14.62 -26.90 -26.90
CA LEU A 329 15.21 -27.28 -28.19
C LEU A 329 16.68 -27.70 -28.09
N ASN A 330 17.25 -27.69 -26.88
CA ASN A 330 18.66 -27.99 -26.62
C ASN A 330 19.60 -27.08 -27.44
N LEU A 331 19.23 -25.80 -27.56
CA LEU A 331 20.01 -24.77 -28.27
C LEU A 331 20.79 -23.88 -27.29
N VAL A 332 20.34 -23.77 -26.03
CA VAL A 332 20.89 -22.90 -25.00
C VAL A 332 21.11 -23.68 -23.70
N GLU A 333 22.28 -23.50 -23.09
CA GLU A 333 22.67 -24.01 -21.77
C GLU A 333 23.34 -22.87 -20.98
N ASP A 334 22.99 -22.73 -19.70
CA ASP A 334 23.46 -21.63 -18.83
C ASP A 334 23.33 -20.22 -19.43
N GLY A 335 22.27 -19.99 -20.22
CA GLY A 335 21.98 -18.71 -20.85
C GLY A 335 22.88 -18.37 -22.04
N ARG A 336 23.60 -19.34 -22.62
CA ARG A 336 24.41 -19.17 -23.83
C ARG A 336 24.06 -20.22 -24.88
N PHE A 337 24.08 -19.84 -26.16
CA PHE A 337 23.95 -20.79 -27.25
C PHE A 337 25.16 -21.72 -27.29
N HIS A 338 24.93 -23.00 -27.60
CA HIS A 338 26.01 -23.98 -27.69
C HIS A 338 27.03 -23.64 -28.79
N ASP A 339 26.54 -23.16 -29.94
CA ASP A 339 27.36 -22.82 -31.09
C ASP A 339 26.73 -21.72 -31.97
N GLU A 340 27.55 -21.16 -32.85
CA GLU A 340 27.15 -20.11 -33.82
C GLU A 340 26.02 -20.58 -34.77
N PRO A 341 25.99 -21.83 -35.27
CA PRO A 341 24.84 -22.34 -36.02
C PRO A 341 23.52 -22.39 -35.24
N ALA A 342 23.53 -22.70 -33.95
CA ALA A 342 22.35 -22.62 -33.09
C ALA A 342 21.86 -21.18 -32.93
N ALA A 343 22.78 -20.24 -32.71
CA ALA A 343 22.47 -18.81 -32.60
C ALA A 343 21.89 -18.22 -33.90
N ARG A 344 22.30 -18.73 -35.08
CA ARG A 344 21.74 -18.30 -36.38
C ARG A 344 20.39 -18.91 -36.73
N ARG A 345 20.01 -20.02 -36.09
CA ARG A 345 18.70 -20.68 -36.27
C ARG A 345 17.63 -20.10 -35.36
N ALA A 346 18.04 -19.54 -34.22
CA ALA A 346 17.20 -18.77 -33.29
C ALA A 346 16.94 -17.36 -33.84
#